data_AF-A0A5Q0NUA8-F1
#
_entry.id   AF-A0A5Q0NUA8-F1
#
_cell.length_a   1.000
_cell.length_b   1.000
_cell.length_c   1.000
_cell.angle_alpha   90.00
_cell.angle_beta   90.00
_cell.angle_gamma   90.00
#
_symmetry.space_group_name_H-M   'P 1'
#
loop_
_entity.id
_entity.type
_entity.pdbx_description
1 polymer ?
#
loop_
_entity_poly.entity_id
_entity_poly.type
_entity_poly.pdbx_seq_one_letter_code
_entity_poly.pdbx_strand_id
1 'polypeptide(L)'
;MDEIVEFVRARIEEDEELAREVAEQARHDEGATPAPAPETAVAVTGVARVLGDCEAKRGLLQLAEAASADDLPGYATAIRQLLALPYADHADYLDAWRP
;
A
#
# COMPACT_ATOMS: atom_id res chain seq x y z
N MET A 1 11.93 -14.19 -15.83
CA MET A 1 11.28 -12.92 -15.43
C MET A 1 10.18 -13.22 -14.42
N ASP A 2 9.52 -14.37 -14.57
CA ASP A 2 8.42 -14.79 -13.70
C ASP A 2 8.82 -15.07 -12.23
N GLU A 3 10.01 -15.60 -11.94
CA GLU A 3 10.42 -15.90 -10.55
C GLU A 3 10.46 -14.66 -9.63
N ILE A 4 10.92 -13.51 -10.15
CA ILE A 4 10.92 -12.27 -9.37
C ILE A 4 9.49 -11.71 -9.23
N VAL A 5 8.62 -11.89 -10.22
CA VAL A 5 7.21 -11.48 -10.14
C VAL A 5 6.49 -12.31 -9.09
N GLU A 6 6.65 -13.63 -9.10
CA GLU A 6 6.08 -14.54 -8.11
C GLU A 6 6.61 -14.23 -6.69
N PHE A 7 7.91 -13.98 -6.56
CA PHE A 7 8.48 -13.54 -5.28
C PHE A 7 7.84 -12.25 -4.77
N VAL A 8 7.68 -11.24 -5.63
CA VAL A 8 7.08 -9.96 -5.23
C VAL A 8 5.59 -10.14 -4.90
N ARG A 9 4.83 -10.93 -5.67
CA ARG A 9 3.42 -11.25 -5.37
C ARG A 9 3.27 -11.91 -4.01
N ALA A 10 4.09 -12.92 -3.72
CA ALA A 10 4.08 -13.60 -2.43
C ALA A 10 4.39 -12.64 -1.26
N ARG A 11 5.33 -11.72 -1.42
CA ARG A 11 5.65 -10.71 -0.40
C ARG A 11 4.53 -9.70 -0.20
N ILE A 12 3.86 -9.28 -1.28
CA ILE A 12 2.68 -8.41 -1.18
C ILE A 12 1.58 -9.10 -0.36
N GLU A 13 1.30 -10.37 -0.64
CA GLU A 13 0.27 -11.13 0.08
C GLU A 13 0.60 -11.26 1.57
N GLU A 14 1.85 -11.59 1.89
CA GLU A 14 2.34 -11.71 3.28
C GLU A 14 2.28 -10.36 4.02
N ASP A 15 2.77 -9.28 3.41
CA ASP A 15 2.75 -7.93 4.02
C ASP A 15 1.30 -7.46 4.26
N GLU A 16 0.40 -7.78 3.33
CA GLU A 16 -1.00 -7.41 3.40
C GLU A 16 -1.76 -8.21 4.47
N GLU A 17 -1.52 -9.51 4.58
CA GLU A 17 -2.07 -10.37 5.63
C GLU A 17 -1.61 -9.87 7.01
N LEU A 18 -0.31 -9.66 7.19
CA LEU A 18 0.25 -9.15 8.44
C LEU A 18 -0.33 -7.78 8.82
N ALA A 19 -0.45 -6.87 7.85
CA ALA A 19 -1.04 -5.55 8.09
C ALA A 19 -2.51 -5.65 8.53
N ARG A 20 -3.29 -6.56 7.94
CA ARG A 20 -4.68 -6.79 8.35
C ARG A 20 -4.78 -7.39 9.75
N GLU A 21 -3.96 -8.38 10.07
CA GLU A 21 -3.92 -8.99 11.41
C GLU A 21 -3.60 -7.94 12.48
N VAL A 22 -2.62 -7.07 12.23
CA VAL A 22 -2.26 -5.97 13.14
C VAL A 22 -3.44 -4.99 13.31
N ALA A 23 -4.14 -4.63 12.24
CA ALA A 23 -5.33 -3.77 12.33
C ALA A 23 -6.48 -4.43 13.10
N GLU A 24 -6.72 -5.73 12.90
CA GLU A 24 -7.75 -6.47 13.62
C GLU A 24 -7.41 -6.55 15.12
N GLN A 25 -6.17 -6.85 15.46
CA GLN A 25 -5.70 -6.86 16.84
C GLN A 25 -5.87 -5.48 17.50
N ALA A 26 -5.48 -4.40 16.82
CA ALA A 26 -5.65 -3.04 17.32
C ALA A 26 -7.13 -2.70 17.59
N ARG A 27 -8.06 -3.12 16.72
CA ARG A 27 -9.51 -2.93 16.93
C ARG A 27 -10.03 -3.72 18.13
N HIS A 28 -9.52 -4.94 18.34
CA HIS A 28 -9.87 -5.75 19.50
C HIS A 28 -9.41 -5.10 20.81
N ASP A 29 -8.22 -4.51 20.82
CA ASP A 29 -7.65 -3.85 22.00
C ASP A 29 -8.32 -2.50 22.31
N GLU A 30 -8.73 -1.72 21.29
CA GLU A 30 -9.48 -0.46 21.46
C GLU A 30 -10.86 -0.65 22.12
N GLY A 31 -11.46 -1.84 22.01
CA GLY A 31 -12.72 -2.17 22.70
C GLY A 31 -12.60 -2.28 24.23
N ALA A 32 -11.38 -2.32 24.78
CA ALA A 32 -11.12 -2.51 26.20
C ALA A 32 -10.72 -1.23 26.96
N THR A 33 -10.39 -0.13 26.27
CA THR A 33 -9.87 1.10 26.89
C THR A 33 -10.51 2.37 26.30
N PRO A 34 -10.93 3.34 27.13
CA PRO A 34 -11.46 4.60 26.61
C PRO A 34 -10.31 5.50 26.16
N ALA A 35 -10.26 5.73 24.85
CA ALA A 35 -9.30 6.50 24.03
C ALA A 35 -8.07 5.70 23.53
N PRO A 36 -7.80 5.72 22.21
CA PRO A 36 -6.64 5.03 21.64
C PRO A 36 -5.34 5.67 22.14
N ALA A 37 -4.41 4.84 22.61
CA ALA A 37 -3.07 5.28 22.96
C ALA A 37 -2.34 5.81 21.71
N PRO A 38 -1.39 6.76 21.83
CA PRO A 38 -0.60 7.23 20.69
C PRO A 38 0.12 6.10 19.94
N GLU A 39 0.43 5.00 20.62
CA GLU A 39 1.00 3.78 20.04
C GLU A 39 0.05 3.09 19.05
N THR A 40 -1.25 3.04 19.35
CA THR A 40 -2.25 2.45 18.42
C THR A 40 -2.48 3.38 17.22
N ALA A 41 -2.46 4.70 17.39
CA ALA A 41 -2.56 5.65 16.27
C ALA A 41 -1.35 5.57 15.30
N VAL A 42 -0.14 5.43 15.84
CA VAL A 42 1.08 5.21 15.03
C VAL A 42 1.04 3.86 14.33
N ALA A 43 0.58 2.80 15.02
CA ALA A 43 0.40 1.48 14.42
C ALA A 43 -0.64 1.50 13.29
N VAL A 44 -1.79 2.14 13.48
CA VAL A 44 -2.85 2.26 12.45
C VAL A 44 -2.37 3.05 11.24
N THR A 45 -1.63 4.16 11.45
CA THR A 45 -1.00 4.90 10.36
C THR A 45 0.03 4.05 9.62
N GLY A 46 0.79 3.23 10.35
CA GLY A 46 1.70 2.24 9.78
C GLY A 46 0.99 1.19 8.94
N VAL A 47 -0.13 0.64 9.43
CA VAL A 47 -0.94 -0.35 8.73
C VAL A 47 -1.52 0.22 7.43
N ALA A 48 -2.15 1.40 7.49
CA ALA A 48 -2.71 2.04 6.30
C ALA A 48 -1.64 2.28 5.22
N ARG A 49 -0.44 2.71 5.63
CA ARG A 49 0.71 2.87 4.74
C ARG A 49 1.15 1.55 4.10
N VAL A 50 1.22 0.46 4.86
CA VAL A 50 1.59 -0.87 4.32
C VAL A 50 0.55 -1.37 3.32
N LEU A 51 -0.74 -1.19 3.61
CA LEU A 51 -1.81 -1.56 2.67
C LEU A 51 -1.75 -0.74 1.38
N GLY A 52 -1.49 0.57 1.48
CA GLY A 52 -1.28 1.43 0.31
C GLY A 52 -0.03 1.07 -0.50
N ASP A 53 1.03 0.57 0.15
CA ASP A 53 2.23 0.06 -0.50
C ASP A 53 1.98 -1.28 -1.23
N CYS A 54 1.20 -2.17 -0.63
CA CYS A 54 0.74 -3.40 -1.28
C CYS A 54 -0.07 -3.11 -2.55
N GLU A 55 -0.97 -2.12 -2.48
CA GLU A 55 -1.76 -1.67 -3.64
C GLU A 55 -0.87 -1.04 -4.72
N ALA A 56 0.06 -0.17 -4.33
CA ALA A 56 1.02 0.45 -5.23
C ALA A 56 1.85 -0.59 -6.00
N LYS A 57 2.41 -1.58 -5.28
CA LYS A 57 3.21 -2.66 -5.87
C LYS A 57 2.39 -3.53 -6.82
N ARG A 58 1.13 -3.87 -6.48
CA ARG A 58 0.23 -4.58 -7.40
C ARG A 58 0.01 -3.78 -8.69
N GLY A 59 -0.24 -2.48 -8.58
CA GLY A 59 -0.38 -1.61 -9.75
C GLY A 59 0.89 -1.54 -10.59
N LEU A 60 2.07 -1.49 -9.97
CA LEU A 60 3.35 -1.48 -10.69
C LEU A 60 3.62 -2.79 -11.44
N LEU A 61 3.26 -3.94 -10.85
CA LEU A 61 3.35 -5.23 -11.54
C LEU A 61 2.41 -5.29 -12.75
N GLN A 62 1.16 -4.83 -12.60
CA GLN A 62 0.22 -4.75 -13.72
C GLN A 62 0.73 -3.83 -14.83
N LEU A 63 1.34 -2.71 -14.46
CA LEU A 63 1.93 -1.78 -15.41
C LEU A 63 3.10 -2.40 -16.17
N ALA A 64 3.96 -3.14 -15.46
CA ALA A 64 5.09 -3.85 -16.05
C ALA A 64 4.65 -4.99 -16.97
N GLU A 65 3.57 -5.70 -16.63
CA GLU A 65 2.97 -6.75 -17.46
C GLU A 65 2.32 -6.19 -18.74
N ALA A 66 1.70 -5.02 -18.65
CA ALA A 66 1.05 -4.36 -19.78
C ALA A 66 2.02 -3.59 -20.70
N ALA A 67 3.24 -3.32 -20.23
CA ALA A 67 4.20 -2.46 -20.92
C ALA A 67 4.72 -3.08 -22.21
N SER A 68 4.55 -2.38 -23.33
CA SER A 68 5.38 -2.57 -24.53
C SER A 68 6.56 -1.59 -24.53
N ALA A 69 7.56 -1.85 -25.38
CA ALA A 69 8.73 -0.97 -25.51
C ALA A 69 8.36 0.48 -25.91
N ASP A 70 7.21 0.68 -26.53
CA ASP A 70 6.74 1.99 -27.01
C ASP A 70 5.98 2.79 -25.92
N ASP A 71 5.57 2.14 -24.82
CA ASP A 71 4.71 2.74 -23.78
C ASP A 71 5.47 3.39 -22.61
N LEU A 72 6.78 3.10 -22.48
CA LEU A 72 7.61 3.52 -21.35
C LEU A 72 7.56 5.03 -21.02
N PRO A 73 7.54 5.96 -22.00
CA PRO A 73 7.38 7.40 -21.71
C PRO A 73 6.01 7.76 -21.12
N GLY A 74 4.97 6.98 -21.40
CA GLY A 74 3.59 7.23 -20.96
C GLY A 74 3.31 6.82 -19.51
N TYR A 75 4.10 5.91 -18.96
CA TYR A 75 3.88 5.37 -17.61
C TYR A 75 4.39 6.22 -16.47
N ALA A 76 5.15 7.29 -16.76
CA ALA A 76 5.75 8.13 -15.72
C ALA A 76 4.70 8.74 -14.77
N THR A 77 3.51 9.09 -15.26
CA THR A 77 2.42 9.60 -14.41
C THR A 77 1.85 8.49 -13.51
N ALA A 78 1.50 7.35 -14.09
CA ALA A 78 0.96 6.20 -13.36
C ALA A 78 1.93 5.72 -12.27
N ILE A 79 3.22 5.64 -12.57
CA ILE A 79 4.25 5.26 -11.58
C ILE A 79 4.27 6.25 -10.41
N ARG A 80 4.21 7.57 -10.65
CA ARG A 80 4.19 8.57 -9.58
C ARG A 80 2.93 8.47 -8.72
N GLN A 81 1.78 8.26 -9.34
CA GLN A 81 0.51 8.10 -8.62
C GLN A 81 0.54 6.85 -7.73
N LEU A 82 1.03 5.72 -8.26
CA LEU A 82 1.22 4.49 -7.50
C LEU A 82 2.19 4.67 -6.34
N LEU A 83 3.34 5.32 -6.56
CA LEU A 83 4.32 5.59 -5.49
C LEU A 83 3.79 6.55 -4.40
N ALA A 84 2.78 7.36 -4.71
CA ALA A 84 2.15 8.27 -3.75
C ALA A 84 1.08 7.57 -2.89
N LEU A 85 0.52 6.45 -3.36
CA LEU A 85 -0.61 5.76 -2.72
C LEU A 85 -0.40 5.35 -1.25
N PRO A 86 0.79 4.94 -0.79
CA PRO A 86 1.04 4.66 0.64
C PRO A 86 0.83 5.87 1.56
N TYR A 87 0.77 7.07 0.99
CA TYR A 87 0.61 8.33 1.71
C TYR A 87 -0.80 8.91 1.54
N ALA A 88 -1.78 8.13 1.09
CA ALA A 88 -3.14 8.61 0.83
C ALA A 88 -3.82 9.26 2.05
N ASP A 89 -3.42 8.89 3.27
CA ASP A 89 -3.93 9.46 4.53
C ASP A 89 -3.12 10.66 5.04
N HIS A 90 -2.05 11.06 4.34
CA HIS A 90 -1.25 12.22 4.71
C HIS A 90 -2.00 13.52 4.40
N ALA A 91 -1.91 14.52 5.28
CA ALA A 91 -2.64 15.79 5.11
C ALA A 91 -2.30 16.55 3.81
N ASP A 92 -1.08 16.38 3.31
CA ASP A 92 -0.61 16.97 2.05
C ASP A 92 -0.94 16.13 0.81
N TYR A 93 -1.56 14.96 0.97
CA TYR A 93 -1.99 14.14 -0.15
C TYR A 93 -3.18 14.80 -0.88
N LEU A 94 -3.12 14.86 -2.21
CA LEU A 94 -4.21 15.39 -3.02
C LEU A 94 -4.98 14.25 -3.68
N ASP A 95 -6.30 14.26 -3.60
CA ASP A 95 -7.17 13.25 -4.25
C ASP A 95 -6.92 13.11 -5.76
N ALA A 96 -6.49 14.21 -6.42
CA ALA A 96 -6.11 14.21 -7.82
C ALA A 96 -4.88 13.33 -8.15
N TRP A 97 -4.13 12.88 -7.13
CA TRP A 97 -2.99 11.97 -7.28
C TRP A 97 -3.39 10.50 -7.21
N ARG A 98 -4.65 10.18 -6.86
CA ARG A 98 -5.14 8.81 -6.89
C ARG A 98 -5.20 8.31 -8.35
N PRO A 99 -4.74 7.07 -8.63
CA PRO A 99 -4.83 6.47 -9.96
C PRO A 99 -6.26 6.36 -10.51
#